data_AF-A0AA39HNV6-F1
#
_entry.id   AF-A0AA39HNV6-F1
#
_cell.length_a   1.000
_cell.length_b   1.000
_cell.length_c   1.000
_cell.angle_alpha   90.00
_cell.angle_beta   90.00
_cell.angle_gamma   90.00
#
_symmetry.space_group_name_H-M   'P 1'
#
loop_
_entity.id
_entity.type
_entity.pdbx_description
1 polymer ?
#
loop_
_entity_poly.entity_id
_entity_poly.type
_entity_poly.pdbx_seq_one_letter_code
_entity_poly.pdbx_strand_id
1 'polypeptide(L)'
;MAVKLSLIALVVLVAAVTADGPFCSTCQKMVDDVKAKHNNNFAGVNVDQLLSEMNSECDANFSGFTDSICKKIVKDNDAKLLAALQNGQSSYQVCQTGTLC
;
A
#
# COMPACT_ATOMS: atom_id res chain seq x y z
N MET A 1 23.75 18.90 51.96
CA MET A 1 22.57 19.58 51.39
C MET A 1 22.61 19.45 49.88
N ALA A 2 21.62 18.75 49.33
CA ALA A 2 21.14 18.67 47.94
C ALA A 2 22.12 18.98 46.78
N VAL A 3 22.68 17.95 46.15
CA VAL A 3 23.02 17.99 44.71
C VAL A 3 21.86 17.34 43.97
N LYS A 4 21.24 18.15 43.12
CA LYS A 4 19.96 17.92 42.47
C LYS A 4 20.06 16.74 41.50
N LEU A 5 19.14 15.79 41.66
CA LEU A 5 18.89 14.70 40.73
C LEU A 5 18.45 15.28 39.37
N SER A 6 19.37 15.33 38.41
CA SER A 6 19.02 15.61 37.02
C SER A 6 18.36 14.37 36.42
N LEU A 7 17.03 14.31 36.51
CA LEU A 7 16.19 13.37 35.80
C LEU A 7 16.24 13.72 34.30
N ILE A 8 17.09 13.03 33.55
CA ILE A 8 17.05 13.07 32.08
C ILE A 8 15.84 12.23 31.66
N ALA A 9 14.80 12.92 31.20
CA ALA A 9 13.59 12.30 30.68
C ALA A 9 13.95 11.46 29.44
N LEU A 10 13.81 10.14 29.56
CA LEU A 10 13.70 9.25 28.40
C LEU A 10 12.39 9.57 27.68
N VAL A 11 12.47 10.36 26.61
CA VAL A 11 11.39 10.47 25.64
C VAL A 11 11.40 9.19 24.84
N VAL A 12 10.65 8.18 25.31
CA VAL A 12 10.34 7.00 24.51
C VAL A 12 9.42 7.48 23.39
N LEU A 13 9.94 7.55 22.16
CA LEU A 13 9.10 7.63 20.97
C LEU A 13 8.29 6.34 20.91
N VAL A 14 7.08 6.38 21.44
CA VAL A 14 6.08 5.36 21.16
C VAL A 14 5.70 5.57 19.70
N ALA A 15 6.40 4.87 18.80
CA ALA A 15 5.89 4.66 17.45
C ALA A 15 4.55 3.95 17.63
N ALA A 16 3.46 4.70 17.49
CA ALA A 16 2.13 4.13 17.42
C ALA A 16 2.11 3.25 16.18
N VAL A 17 2.31 1.95 16.37
CA VAL A 17 2.04 0.95 15.35
C VAL A 17 0.52 0.96 15.20
N THR A 18 0.01 1.81 14.30
CA THR A 18 -1.34 1.61 13.78
C THR A 18 -1.31 0.23 13.16
N ALA A 19 -2.04 -0.72 13.74
CA ALA A 19 -2.23 -2.01 13.10
C ALA A 19 -2.79 -1.72 11.71
N ASP A 20 -2.02 -2.03 10.67
CA ASP A 20 -2.45 -1.78 9.30
C ASP A 20 -3.80 -2.49 9.05
N GLY A 21 -4.59 -1.96 8.11
CA GLY A 21 -5.86 -2.57 7.72
C GLY A 21 -5.70 -4.07 7.38
N PRO A 22 -6.76 -4.89 7.53
CA PRO A 22 -6.67 -6.35 7.38
C PRO A 22 -6.26 -6.81 5.97
N PHE A 23 -6.26 -5.91 4.98
CA PHE A 23 -5.90 -6.18 3.59
C PHE A 23 -4.52 -5.62 3.19
N CYS A 24 -3.81 -4.95 4.11
CA CYS A 24 -2.60 -4.22 3.78
C CYS A 24 -1.47 -5.13 3.29
N SER A 25 -1.27 -6.29 3.93
CA SER A 25 -0.27 -7.26 3.50
C SER A 25 -0.58 -7.85 2.13
N THR A 26 -1.84 -8.20 1.87
CA THR A 26 -2.28 -8.71 0.57
C THR A 26 -2.16 -7.65 -0.52
N CYS A 27 -2.57 -6.41 -0.24
CA CYS A 27 -2.39 -5.31 -1.19
C CYS A 27 -0.91 -5.10 -1.54
N GLN A 28 -0.02 -5.09 -0.53
CA GLN A 28 1.41 -4.93 -0.77
C GLN A 28 1.95 -6.03 -1.68
N LYS A 29 1.54 -7.29 -1.43
CA LYS A 29 1.88 -8.41 -2.30
C LYS A 29 1.41 -8.20 -3.74
N MET A 30 0.13 -7.83 -3.94
CA MET A 30 -0.41 -7.58 -5.28
C MET A 30 0.37 -6.48 -6.00
N VAL A 31 0.70 -5.40 -5.30
CA VAL A 31 1.49 -4.29 -5.86
C VAL A 31 2.92 -4.75 -6.18
N ASP A 32 3.55 -5.56 -5.33
CA ASP A 32 4.88 -6.12 -5.59
C ASP A 32 4.88 -7.04 -6.81
N ASP A 33 3.85 -7.86 -6.99
CA ASP A 33 3.70 -8.75 -8.16
C ASP A 33 3.57 -7.93 -9.46
N VAL A 34 2.77 -6.85 -9.44
CA VAL A 34 2.66 -5.92 -10.58
C VAL A 34 3.99 -5.18 -10.83
N LYS A 35 4.69 -4.74 -9.79
CA LYS A 35 6.03 -4.12 -9.91
C LYS A 35 7.04 -5.09 -10.52
N ALA A 36 7.01 -6.36 -10.13
CA ALA A 36 7.87 -7.39 -10.70
C ALA A 36 7.58 -7.60 -12.20
N LYS A 37 6.31 -7.66 -12.60
CA LYS A 37 5.88 -7.79 -14.01
C LYS A 37 6.45 -6.69 -14.91
N HIS A 38 6.56 -5.47 -14.37
CA HIS A 38 7.06 -4.29 -15.09
C HIS A 38 8.54 -3.98 -14.84
N ASN A 39 9.27 -4.81 -14.09
CA ASN A 39 10.62 -4.50 -13.63
C ASN A 39 10.73 -3.09 -12.97
N ASN A 40 9.72 -2.71 -12.19
CA ASN A 40 9.54 -1.38 -11.59
C ASN A 40 9.45 -0.20 -12.57
N ASN A 41 9.20 -0.44 -13.87
CA ASN A 41 9.09 0.62 -14.88
C ASN A 41 7.64 0.81 -15.38
N PHE A 42 7.00 1.90 -14.96
CA PHE A 42 5.62 2.23 -15.30
C PHE A 42 5.47 3.38 -16.32
N ALA A 43 6.57 3.81 -16.96
CA ALA A 43 6.55 4.96 -17.88
C ALA A 43 5.67 4.75 -19.12
N GLY A 44 5.48 3.49 -19.54
CA GLY A 44 4.62 3.12 -20.68
C GLY A 44 3.27 2.54 -20.29
N VAL A 45 2.96 2.44 -18.99
CA VAL A 45 1.73 1.83 -18.49
C VAL A 45 0.63 2.88 -18.42
N ASN A 46 -0.55 2.56 -18.95
CA ASN A 46 -1.74 3.39 -18.84
C ASN A 46 -2.72 2.84 -17.77
N VAL A 47 -3.75 3.62 -17.47
CA VAL A 47 -4.72 3.30 -16.41
C VAL A 47 -5.47 1.99 -16.72
N ASP A 48 -5.93 1.78 -17.95
CA ASP A 48 -6.69 0.58 -18.33
C ASP A 48 -5.83 -0.70 -18.19
N GLN A 49 -4.56 -0.62 -18.57
CA GLN A 49 -3.61 -1.71 -18.41
C GLN A 49 -3.38 -2.01 -16.92
N LEU A 50 -3.12 -0.99 -16.09
CA LEU A 50 -2.96 -1.18 -14.65
C LEU A 50 -4.22 -1.77 -14.01
N LEU A 51 -5.40 -1.25 -14.37
CA LEU A 51 -6.67 -1.73 -13.87
C LEU A 51 -6.89 -3.21 -14.21
N SER A 52 -6.60 -3.62 -15.44
CA SER A 52 -6.68 -5.03 -15.83
C SER A 52 -5.73 -5.91 -15.02
N GLU A 53 -4.52 -5.45 -14.74
CA GLU A 53 -3.51 -6.23 -14.01
C GLU A 53 -3.88 -6.34 -12.52
N MET A 54 -4.24 -5.23 -11.89
CA MET A 54 -4.69 -5.21 -10.50
C MET A 54 -5.99 -6.00 -10.29
N ASN A 55 -6.88 -6.05 -11.28
CA ASN A 55 -8.06 -6.92 -11.23
C ASN A 55 -7.69 -8.40 -11.26
N SER A 56 -6.71 -8.80 -12.09
CA SER A 56 -6.19 -10.16 -12.08
C SER A 56 -5.56 -10.52 -10.73
N GLU A 57 -4.90 -9.56 -10.07
CA GLU A 57 -4.40 -9.75 -8.71
C GLU A 57 -5.53 -9.89 -7.69
N CYS A 58 -6.63 -9.15 -7.83
CA CYS A 58 -7.82 -9.34 -6.98
C CYS A 58 -8.40 -10.75 -7.15
N ASP A 59 -8.52 -11.24 -8.39
CA ASP A 59 -9.00 -12.59 -8.71
C ASP A 59 -8.11 -13.69 -8.11
N ALA A 60 -6.79 -13.46 -8.06
CA ALA A 60 -5.83 -14.43 -7.53
C ALA A 60 -5.82 -14.50 -6.00
N ASN A 61 -6.10 -13.38 -5.31
CA ASN A 61 -5.93 -13.26 -3.87
C ASN A 61 -7.26 -13.28 -3.09
N PHE A 62 -8.38 -13.02 -3.75
CA PHE A 62 -9.69 -12.94 -3.12
C PHE A 62 -10.74 -13.76 -3.88
N SER A 63 -11.88 -13.99 -3.24
CA SER A 63 -13.02 -14.65 -3.87
C SER A 63 -14.34 -14.08 -3.37
N GLY A 64 -15.41 -14.30 -4.15
CA GLY A 64 -16.75 -13.86 -3.80
C GLY A 64 -16.85 -12.35 -3.60
N PHE A 65 -17.46 -11.93 -2.49
CA PHE A 65 -17.70 -10.51 -2.21
C PHE A 65 -16.40 -9.71 -2.07
N THR A 66 -15.35 -10.29 -1.45
CA THR A 66 -14.08 -9.58 -1.22
C THR A 66 -13.36 -9.27 -2.53
N ASP A 67 -13.42 -10.18 -3.52
CA ASP A 67 -12.90 -9.91 -4.87
C ASP A 67 -13.61 -8.71 -5.52
N SER A 68 -14.94 -8.69 -5.45
CA SER A 68 -15.73 -7.57 -6.01
C SER A 68 -15.39 -6.23 -5.34
N ILE A 69 -15.15 -6.23 -4.03
CA ILE A 69 -14.72 -5.04 -3.29
C ILE A 69 -13.30 -4.63 -3.68
N CYS A 70 -12.36 -5.58 -3.81
CA CYS A 70 -11.01 -5.33 -4.27
C CYS A 70 -11.00 -4.62 -5.63
N LYS A 71 -11.69 -5.20 -6.62
CA LYS A 71 -11.81 -4.62 -7.97
C LYS A 71 -12.45 -3.24 -7.97
N LYS A 72 -13.44 -3.02 -7.10
CA LYS A 72 -14.05 -1.69 -6.93
C LYS A 72 -13.05 -0.68 -6.37
N ILE A 73 -12.32 -1.03 -5.33
CA ILE A 73 -11.31 -0.13 -4.72
C ILE A 73 -10.20 0.20 -5.71
N VAL A 74 -9.71 -0.81 -6.45
CA VAL A 74 -8.72 -0.62 -7.52
C VAL A 74 -9.26 0.34 -8.56
N LYS A 75 -10.47 0.10 -9.08
CA LYS A 75 -11.11 0.97 -10.08
C LYS A 75 -11.32 2.40 -9.59
N ASP A 76 -11.78 2.58 -8.36
CA ASP A 76 -12.05 3.91 -7.81
C ASP A 76 -10.75 4.72 -7.54
N ASN A 77 -9.58 4.05 -7.55
CA ASN A 77 -8.28 4.66 -7.26
C ASN A 77 -7.23 4.49 -8.37
N ASP A 78 -7.60 3.92 -9.52
CA ASP A 78 -6.68 3.47 -10.58
C ASP A 78 -5.68 4.54 -11.04
N ALA A 79 -6.13 5.78 -11.28
CA ALA A 79 -5.29 6.89 -11.67
C ALA A 79 -4.29 7.28 -10.57
N LYS A 80 -4.68 7.21 -9.29
CA LYS A 80 -3.80 7.52 -8.17
C LYS A 80 -2.78 6.41 -7.94
N LEU A 81 -3.21 5.16 -8.06
CA LEU A 81 -2.34 3.99 -7.97
C LEU A 81 -1.27 4.03 -9.08
N LEU A 82 -1.66 4.36 -10.32
CA LEU A 82 -0.71 4.51 -11.42
C LEU A 82 0.28 5.64 -11.16
N ALA A 83 -0.19 6.80 -10.71
CA ALA A 83 0.68 7.92 -10.37
C ALA A 83 1.68 7.56 -9.26
N ALA A 84 1.23 6.83 -8.24
CA ALA A 84 2.10 6.35 -7.15
C ALA A 84 3.20 5.40 -7.66
N LEU A 85 2.83 4.46 -8.55
CA LEU A 85 3.77 3.54 -9.18
C LEU A 85 4.77 4.26 -10.09
N GLN A 86 4.32 5.22 -10.89
CA GLN A 86 5.16 6.04 -11.76
C GLN A 86 6.12 6.93 -10.97
N ASN A 87 5.74 7.35 -9.77
CA ASN A 87 6.59 8.10 -8.84
C ASN A 87 7.55 7.20 -8.04
N GLY A 88 7.57 5.88 -8.30
CA GLY A 88 8.47 4.94 -7.64
C GLY A 88 8.16 4.69 -6.17
N GLN A 89 6.90 4.90 -5.74
CA GLN A 89 6.51 4.70 -4.35
C GLN A 89 6.62 3.23 -3.93
N SER A 90 6.77 3.01 -2.61
CA SER A 90 6.76 1.66 -2.04
C SER A 90 5.36 1.06 -2.11
N SER A 91 5.28 -0.27 -2.09
CA SER A 91 4.01 -1.00 -2.16
C SER A 91 3.09 -0.63 -0.99
N TYR A 92 3.66 -0.36 0.19
CA TYR A 92 2.94 0.20 1.33
C TYR A 92 2.29 1.56 1.02
N GLN A 93 3.04 2.50 0.45
CA GLN A 93 2.53 3.84 0.09
C GLN A 93 1.47 3.79 -1.00
N VAL A 94 1.63 2.89 -1.98
CA VAL A 94 0.61 2.62 -3.00
C VAL A 94 -0.67 2.09 -2.34
N CYS A 95 -0.55 1.15 -1.40
CA CYS A 95 -1.70 0.58 -0.71
C CYS A 95 -2.41 1.54 0.26
N GLN A 96 -1.69 2.49 0.87
CA GLN A 96 -2.31 3.60 1.61
C GLN A 96 -3.14 4.49 0.69
N THR A 97 -2.68 4.73 -0.55
CA THR A 97 -3.42 5.52 -1.53
C THR A 97 -4.77 4.89 -1.87
N GLY A 98 -4.83 3.55 -1.88
CA GLY A 98 -6.06 2.78 -2.07
C GLY A 98 -6.89 2.56 -0.79
N THR A 99 -6.51 3.10 0.37
CA THR A 99 -7.15 2.86 1.68
C THR A 99 -7.21 1.37 2.08
N LEU A 100 -6.27 0.58 1.57
CA LEU A 100 -6.12 -0.86 1.86
C LEU A 100 -5.07 -1.10 2.97
N CYS A 101 -4.18 -0.14 3.12
CA CYS A 101 -3.49 0.23 4.36
C CYS A 101 -4.08 1.60 4.78
#